data_AF-A0A948SAE4-F1
#
_entry.id   AF-A0A948SAE4-F1
#
_cell.length_a   1.000
_cell.length_b   1.000
_cell.length_c   1.000
_cell.angle_alpha   90.00
_cell.angle_beta   90.00
_cell.angle_gamma   90.00
#
_symmetry.space_group_name_H-M   'P 1'
#
loop_
_entity.id
_entity.type
_entity.pdbx_description
1 polymer ?
#
loop_
_entity_poly.entity_id
_entity_poly.type
_entity_poly.pdbx_seq_one_letter_code
_entity_poly.pdbx_strand_id
1 'polypeptide(L)'
;MDKKSGFHGRGALHQSSPMNHRDHCRLLAAESRVPRGPRNAFSLIELLVAAAVMAMLLVLTVQILSSTSSAVRLADRHRDTDNQVRVAMDRLTEDFATAMLTGGASALVRSANEPNSYLRFLCLSRVREGSSTPRPRGAAVGYGVNDVTQTNAGTSFTTGLLMRGDGRIAFSGTAVVSLSDIFRELSQSPPSNVIPDANWEPLASGIVRFHISYLLDNGDIVQVPPAYSMISPQTFATTSFLNGLPLGSGWMAVAFAPENAPASGRYVKALIVSMASASRDVLALASSSGQLGQIDALGTPGDGVIARALWETNLTTKVTFRPLLQNLRFYQRTLAVP
;
A
#
# COMPACT_ATOMS: atom_id res chain seq x y z
N MET A 1 33.81 18.71 2.39
CA MET A 1 33.67 18.42 3.83
C MET A 1 33.51 16.91 3.96
N ASP A 2 34.64 16.26 4.20
CA ASP A 2 34.77 14.83 4.46
C ASP A 2 34.19 14.48 5.84
N LYS A 3 33.38 13.42 5.90
CA LYS A 3 33.18 12.65 7.13
C LYS A 3 33.28 11.16 6.84
N LYS A 4 34.52 10.68 7.00
CA LYS A 4 34.87 9.30 7.30
C LYS A 4 34.32 8.92 8.69
N SER A 5 33.55 7.84 8.75
CA SER A 5 33.40 6.98 9.94
C SER A 5 32.95 5.61 9.39
N GLY A 6 33.72 4.53 9.44
CA GLY A 6 34.54 4.08 10.55
C GLY A 6 33.73 3.08 11.36
N PHE A 7 33.47 1.88 10.80
CA PHE A 7 32.93 0.77 11.57
C PHE A 7 33.86 -0.44 11.46
N HIS A 8 34.60 -0.65 12.54
CA HIS A 8 35.38 -1.84 12.83
C HIS A 8 34.48 -2.86 13.54
N GLY A 9 34.27 -4.01 12.91
CA GLY A 9 33.67 -5.19 13.54
C GLY A 9 34.60 -6.38 13.36
N ARG A 10 35.53 -6.54 14.30
CA ARG A 10 36.47 -7.67 14.44
C ARG A 10 35.79 -8.85 15.14
N GLY A 11 36.18 -10.07 14.73
CA GLY A 11 36.18 -11.30 15.55
C GLY A 11 34.92 -12.15 15.41
N ALA A 12 34.96 -13.48 15.19
CA ALA A 12 36.00 -14.45 15.48
C ALA A 12 36.09 -15.52 14.39
N LEU A 13 37.32 -15.73 13.92
CA LEU A 13 37.72 -16.89 13.14
C LEU A 13 37.63 -18.12 14.04
N HIS A 14 36.74 -19.04 13.71
CA HIS A 14 36.70 -20.35 14.34
C HIS A 14 37.92 -21.15 13.83
N GLN A 15 38.86 -21.39 14.74
CA GLN A 15 40.05 -22.21 14.51
C GLN A 15 39.65 -23.61 14.02
N SER A 16 40.11 -23.95 12.82
CA SER A 16 40.21 -25.32 12.34
C SER A 16 41.35 -26.00 13.09
N SER A 17 40.99 -26.98 13.91
CA SER A 17 41.96 -27.83 14.60
C SER A 17 42.46 -28.91 13.63
N PRO A 18 43.77 -29.04 13.37
CA PRO A 18 44.32 -30.14 12.59
C PRO A 18 44.46 -31.35 13.52
N MET A 19 43.55 -32.31 13.43
CA MET A 19 43.64 -33.51 14.24
C MET A 19 44.63 -34.50 13.62
N ASN A 20 45.54 -34.91 14.49
CA ASN A 20 46.84 -35.45 14.22
C ASN A 20 46.77 -36.88 13.65
N HIS A 21 47.55 -37.07 12.60
CA HIS A 21 47.83 -38.35 11.98
C HIS A 21 48.94 -39.02 12.81
N ARG A 22 48.71 -40.27 13.22
CA ARG A 22 49.66 -41.18 13.92
C ARG A 22 49.65 -41.02 15.43
N ASP A 23 48.95 -41.94 16.10
CA ASP A 23 49.57 -42.95 16.94
C ASP A 23 48.48 -43.96 17.33
N HIS A 24 48.89 -45.12 17.84
CA HIS A 24 48.03 -46.25 18.24
C HIS A 24 47.71 -47.26 17.13
N CYS A 25 48.76 -47.62 16.40
CA CYS A 25 48.91 -48.99 15.95
C CYS A 25 49.66 -49.77 17.05
N ARG A 26 49.07 -50.90 17.46
CA ARG A 26 49.67 -52.11 18.08
C ARG A 26 49.46 -52.36 19.58
N LEU A 27 48.98 -53.60 19.80
CA LEU A 27 49.16 -54.50 20.95
C LEU A 27 48.21 -54.19 22.12
N LEU A 28 47.29 -55.06 22.58
CA LEU A 28 47.18 -56.52 22.61
C LEU A 28 45.67 -56.87 22.56
N ALA A 29 45.19 -57.69 21.64
CA ALA A 29 45.11 -59.15 21.83
C ALA A 29 44.50 -59.56 23.19
N ALA A 30 43.27 -59.10 23.47
CA ALA A 30 42.36 -59.79 24.39
C ALA A 30 41.14 -60.20 23.57
N GLU A 31 41.17 -61.48 23.21
CA GLU A 31 40.24 -62.21 22.38
C GLU A 31 38.84 -62.24 23.03
N SER A 32 38.03 -61.19 22.81
CA SER A 32 36.60 -61.28 23.11
C SER A 32 35.95 -62.14 22.02
N ARG A 33 35.99 -63.46 22.18
CA ARG A 33 35.10 -64.37 21.47
C ARG A 33 33.68 -64.09 21.95
N VAL A 34 33.06 -63.06 21.39
CA VAL A 34 31.62 -62.87 21.49
C VAL A 34 31.01 -64.12 20.85
N PRO A 35 30.23 -64.92 21.59
CA PRO A 35 29.58 -66.08 21.02
C PRO A 35 28.76 -65.60 19.82
N ARG A 36 29.05 -66.16 18.64
CA ARG A 36 28.22 -65.99 17.46
C ARG A 36 26.90 -66.69 17.75
N GLY A 37 26.01 -65.97 18.42
CA GLY A 37 24.62 -66.35 18.55
C GLY A 37 24.05 -66.59 17.16
N PRO A 38 23.09 -67.53 17.03
CA PRO A 38 22.49 -67.86 15.74
C PRO A 38 22.12 -66.57 15.01
N ARG A 39 22.68 -66.41 13.80
CA ARG A 39 22.39 -65.28 12.92
C ARG A 39 20.94 -65.44 12.48
N ASN A 40 20.04 -64.86 13.26
CA ASN A 40 18.65 -64.69 12.86
C ASN A 40 18.64 -63.69 11.72
N ALA A 41 18.75 -64.19 10.49
CA ALA A 41 18.54 -63.41 9.30
C ALA A 41 17.09 -62.92 9.32
N PHE A 42 16.87 -61.64 9.03
CA PHE A 42 15.53 -61.08 8.89
C PHE A 42 14.73 -61.92 7.90
N SER A 43 13.53 -62.29 8.31
CA SER A 43 12.60 -62.98 7.44
C SER A 43 12.23 -62.06 6.27
N LEU A 44 11.95 -62.67 5.11
CA LEU A 44 11.57 -61.92 3.90
C LEU A 44 10.35 -61.02 4.16
N ILE A 45 9.45 -61.46 5.04
CA ILE A 45 8.26 -60.69 5.44
C ILE A 45 8.62 -59.45 6.27
N GLU A 46 9.59 -59.52 7.19
CA GLU A 46 10.05 -58.34 7.96
C GLU A 46 10.69 -57.30 7.03
N LEU A 47 11.47 -57.74 6.03
CA LEU A 47 12.08 -56.84 5.05
C LEU A 47 11.01 -56.16 4.17
N LEU A 48 9.97 -56.90 3.78
CA LEU A 48 8.85 -56.34 3.01
C LEU A 48 8.06 -55.31 3.82
N VAL A 49 7.80 -55.59 5.11
CA VAL A 49 7.13 -54.65 6.01
C VAL A 49 8.00 -53.40 6.23
N ALA A 50 9.31 -53.56 6.45
CA ALA A 50 10.21 -52.43 6.62
C ALA A 50 10.26 -51.52 5.38
N ALA A 51 10.32 -52.11 4.18
CA ALA A 51 10.28 -51.37 2.93
C ALA A 51 8.94 -50.63 2.73
N ALA A 52 7.82 -51.26 3.07
CA ALA A 52 6.50 -50.65 2.99
C ALA A 52 6.36 -49.44 3.94
N VAL A 53 6.82 -49.56 5.18
CA VAL A 53 6.83 -48.44 6.15
C VAL A 53 7.75 -47.31 5.68
N MET A 54 8.95 -47.63 5.19
CA MET A 54 9.87 -46.63 4.65
C MET A 54 9.26 -45.86 3.48
N ALA A 55 8.61 -46.57 2.55
CA ALA A 55 7.90 -45.94 1.43
C ALA A 55 6.77 -45.02 1.91
N MET A 56 5.97 -45.46 2.90
CA MET A 56 4.91 -44.65 3.49
C MET A 56 5.46 -43.37 4.15
N LEU A 57 6.57 -43.47 4.90
CA LEU A 57 7.21 -42.30 5.53
C LEU A 57 7.77 -41.32 4.50
N LEU A 58 8.34 -41.81 3.39
CA LEU A 58 8.81 -40.98 2.29
C LEU A 58 7.66 -40.18 1.67
N VAL A 59 6.52 -40.84 1.41
CA VAL A 59 5.31 -40.18 0.87
C VAL A 59 4.81 -39.09 1.82
N LEU A 60 4.70 -39.38 3.12
CA LEU A 60 4.27 -38.39 4.12
C LEU A 60 5.23 -37.19 4.18
N THR A 61 6.54 -37.45 4.11
CA THR A 61 7.55 -36.39 4.13
C THR A 61 7.38 -35.48 2.92
N VAL A 62 7.24 -36.03 1.71
CA VAL A 62 7.02 -35.25 0.48
C VAL A 62 5.74 -34.40 0.57
N GLN A 63 4.65 -34.95 1.12
CA GLN A 63 3.42 -34.20 1.31
C GLN A 63 3.59 -33.01 2.28
N ILE A 64 4.29 -33.22 3.40
CA ILE A 64 4.59 -32.16 4.37
C ILE A 64 5.48 -31.07 3.76
N LEU A 65 6.50 -31.45 2.97
CA LEU A 65 7.36 -30.48 2.30
C LEU A 65 6.57 -29.65 1.27
N SER A 66 5.65 -30.27 0.54
CA SER A 66 4.82 -29.59 -0.45
C SER A 66 3.84 -28.60 0.19
N SER A 67 3.17 -29.00 1.28
CA SER A 67 2.27 -28.13 2.02
C SER A 67 3.01 -26.98 2.70
N THR A 68 4.17 -27.26 3.31
CA THR A 68 5.03 -26.24 3.93
C THR A 68 5.52 -25.24 2.89
N SER A 69 6.00 -25.71 1.73
CA SER A 69 6.47 -24.83 0.65
C SER A 69 5.37 -23.91 0.13
N SER A 70 4.14 -24.44 0.02
CA SER A 70 2.97 -23.66 -0.40
C SER A 70 2.59 -22.60 0.65
N ALA A 71 2.64 -22.95 1.93
CA ALA A 71 2.37 -22.04 3.04
C ALA A 71 3.42 -20.92 3.13
N VAL A 72 4.71 -21.24 2.98
CA VAL A 72 5.80 -20.24 2.97
C VAL A 72 5.62 -19.26 1.81
N ARG A 73 5.36 -19.75 0.59
CA ARG A 73 5.10 -18.88 -0.57
C ARG A 73 3.90 -17.95 -0.35
N LEU A 74 2.85 -18.44 0.31
CA LEU A 74 1.69 -17.61 0.64
C LEU A 74 2.06 -16.51 1.65
N ALA A 75 2.81 -16.86 2.70
CA ALA A 75 3.29 -15.92 3.71
C ALA A 75 4.20 -14.84 3.10
N ASP A 76 5.12 -15.23 2.20
CA ASP A 76 5.99 -14.28 1.50
C ASP A 76 5.18 -13.29 0.67
N ARG A 77 4.14 -13.76 -0.04
CA ARG A 77 3.25 -12.88 -0.82
C ARG A 77 2.47 -11.92 0.07
N HIS A 78 2.00 -12.37 1.24
CA HIS A 78 1.33 -11.48 2.19
C HIS A 78 2.29 -10.39 2.65
N ARG A 79 3.51 -10.79 3.02
CA ARG A 79 4.56 -9.85 3.43
C ARG A 79 4.88 -8.84 2.33
N ASP A 80 4.95 -9.26 1.07
CA ASP A 80 5.20 -8.37 -0.06
C ASP A 80 4.05 -7.38 -0.28
N THR A 81 2.79 -7.83 -0.25
CA THR A 81 1.62 -6.95 -0.35
C THR A 81 1.58 -5.96 0.81
N ASP A 82 1.82 -6.42 2.04
CA ASP A 82 1.84 -5.60 3.24
C ASP A 82 2.95 -4.53 3.18
N ASN A 83 4.13 -4.90 2.68
CA ASN A 83 5.24 -3.98 2.45
C ASN A 83 4.87 -2.91 1.41
N GLN A 84 4.21 -3.29 0.32
CA GLN A 84 3.77 -2.34 -0.72
C GLN A 84 2.75 -1.33 -0.18
N VAL A 85 1.75 -1.79 0.59
CA VAL A 85 0.76 -0.89 1.19
C VAL A 85 1.43 0.07 2.17
N ARG A 86 2.37 -0.42 2.97
CA ARG A 86 3.11 0.41 3.91
C ARG A 86 3.91 1.50 3.20
N VAL A 87 4.66 1.14 2.16
CA VAL A 87 5.41 2.11 1.34
C VAL A 87 4.48 3.14 0.73
N ALA A 88 3.32 2.72 0.22
CA ALA A 88 2.32 3.65 -0.33
C ALA A 88 1.76 4.62 0.72
N MET A 89 1.39 4.11 1.91
CA MET A 89 0.89 4.94 3.01
C MET A 89 1.95 5.89 3.54
N ASP A 90 3.20 5.44 3.66
CA ASP A 90 4.32 6.27 4.09
C ASP A 90 4.61 7.38 3.07
N ARG A 91 4.59 7.07 1.78
CA ARG A 91 4.74 8.07 0.71
C ARG A 91 3.59 9.08 0.71
N LEU A 92 2.35 8.62 0.88
CA LEU A 92 1.18 9.49 1.00
C LEU A 92 1.29 10.40 2.23
N THR A 93 1.79 9.88 3.34
CA THR A 93 2.01 10.68 4.55
C THR A 93 3.09 11.74 4.34
N GLU A 94 4.18 11.40 3.66
CA GLU A 94 5.25 12.35 3.31
C GLU A 94 4.74 13.48 2.41
N ASP A 95 4.03 13.14 1.33
CA ASP A 95 3.47 14.15 0.43
C ASP A 95 2.44 15.00 1.17
N PHE A 96 1.55 14.39 1.96
CA PHE A 96 0.55 15.10 2.75
C PHE A 96 1.14 16.01 3.84
N ALA A 97 2.27 15.63 4.44
CA ALA A 97 2.98 16.49 5.40
C ALA A 97 3.54 17.77 4.76
N THR A 98 3.75 17.75 3.43
CA THR A 98 4.13 18.93 2.65
C THR A 98 2.95 19.61 1.97
N ALA A 99 1.73 19.13 2.23
CA ALA A 99 0.54 19.67 1.61
C ALA A 99 0.28 21.11 2.08
N MET A 100 -0.10 21.97 1.15
CA MET A 100 -0.38 23.38 1.39
C MET A 100 -1.81 23.55 1.94
N LEU A 101 -2.10 23.02 3.13
CA LEU A 101 -3.46 22.94 3.70
C LEU A 101 -3.98 24.25 4.32
N THR A 102 -3.14 25.27 4.41
CA THR A 102 -3.45 26.60 4.93
C THR A 102 -4.36 27.39 3.98
N GLY A 103 -5.41 28.04 4.49
CA GLY A 103 -6.23 28.98 3.71
C GLY A 103 -7.55 28.42 3.16
N GLY A 104 -7.97 27.23 3.63
CA GLY A 104 -9.36 26.81 3.51
C GLY A 104 -9.67 25.79 2.41
N ALA A 105 -8.98 25.79 1.26
CA ALA A 105 -9.30 24.85 0.16
C ALA A 105 -8.10 24.53 -0.76
N SER A 106 -7.29 23.51 -0.41
CA SER A 106 -6.12 23.11 -1.20
C SER A 106 -6.03 21.61 -1.52
N ALA A 107 -7.02 20.83 -1.08
CA ALA A 107 -7.23 19.47 -1.55
C ALA A 107 -8.52 19.38 -2.37
N LEU A 108 -8.44 18.65 -3.48
CA LEU A 108 -9.52 18.30 -4.37
C LEU A 108 -9.75 16.79 -4.26
N VAL A 109 -11.01 16.39 -4.14
CA VAL A 109 -11.41 14.98 -4.10
C VAL A 109 -12.39 14.73 -5.22
N ARG A 110 -12.25 13.61 -5.94
CA ARG A 110 -13.21 13.23 -6.97
C ARG A 110 -14.12 12.11 -6.48
N SER A 111 -15.41 12.36 -6.53
CA SER A 111 -16.48 11.37 -6.51
C SER A 111 -16.97 11.19 -7.95
N ALA A 112 -16.16 10.62 -8.84
CA ALA A 112 -16.56 10.57 -10.25
C ALA A 112 -17.70 9.58 -10.50
N ASN A 113 -17.73 8.46 -9.78
CA ASN A 113 -18.72 7.37 -9.84
C ASN A 113 -18.48 6.34 -8.72
N GLU A 114 -17.30 6.37 -8.10
CA GLU A 114 -17.01 5.72 -6.83
C GLU A 114 -16.68 6.79 -5.79
N PRO A 115 -17.40 6.84 -4.65
CA PRO A 115 -17.16 7.82 -3.61
C PRO A 115 -15.75 7.67 -3.00
N ASN A 116 -14.95 8.72 -3.18
CA ASN A 116 -13.65 8.98 -2.55
C ASN A 116 -12.48 8.05 -2.94
N SER A 117 -12.45 7.56 -4.18
CA SER A 117 -11.34 6.75 -4.71
C SER A 117 -10.17 7.58 -5.26
N TYR A 118 -10.29 8.91 -5.30
CA TYR A 118 -9.24 9.81 -5.81
C TYR A 118 -9.00 11.00 -4.89
N LEU A 119 -7.72 11.32 -4.67
CA LEU A 119 -7.27 12.46 -3.90
C LEU A 119 -6.26 13.26 -4.70
N ARG A 120 -6.41 14.58 -4.73
CA ARG A 120 -5.40 15.48 -5.28
C ARG A 120 -5.20 16.64 -4.33
N PHE A 121 -3.95 17.06 -4.16
CA PHE A 121 -3.64 18.22 -3.34
C PHE A 121 -2.34 18.86 -3.80
N LEU A 122 -2.13 20.08 -3.34
CA LEU A 122 -0.92 20.83 -3.62
C LEU A 122 0.10 20.62 -2.51
N CYS A 123 1.35 20.45 -2.90
CA CYS A 123 2.50 20.28 -2.02
C CYS A 123 3.49 21.42 -2.25
N LEU A 124 4.21 21.78 -1.20
CA LEU A 124 5.39 22.63 -1.30
C LEU A 124 6.50 21.85 -2.01
N SER A 125 6.89 22.28 -3.21
CA SER A 125 8.03 21.68 -3.90
C SER A 125 9.33 22.23 -3.31
N ARG A 126 10.25 21.35 -2.91
CA ARG A 126 11.61 21.77 -2.57
C ARG A 126 12.28 22.28 -3.84
N VAL A 127 12.60 23.57 -3.86
CA VAL A 127 13.31 24.20 -4.98
C VAL A 127 14.63 23.46 -5.20
N ARG A 128 14.87 22.97 -6.42
CA ARG A 128 16.22 22.56 -6.83
C ARG A 128 17.03 23.85 -6.99
N GLU A 129 17.97 24.08 -6.09
CA GLU A 129 18.95 25.16 -6.19
C GLU A 129 19.62 25.10 -7.57
N GLY A 130 19.39 26.11 -8.41
CA GLY A 130 19.93 26.12 -9.77
C GLY A 130 19.32 27.15 -10.71
N SER A 131 18.13 27.70 -10.42
CA SER A 131 17.65 28.89 -11.14
C SER A 131 18.05 30.17 -10.39
N SER A 132 18.62 31.13 -11.12
CA SER A 132 19.03 32.45 -10.62
C SER A 132 17.89 33.30 -10.05
N THR A 133 16.64 32.87 -10.23
CA THR A 133 15.46 33.41 -9.55
C THR A 133 14.77 32.30 -8.75
N PRO A 134 14.78 32.35 -7.41
CA PRO A 134 14.02 31.44 -6.59
C PRO A 134 12.53 31.78 -6.76
N ARG A 135 11.85 31.02 -7.60
CA ARG A 135 10.38 31.05 -7.68
C ARG A 135 9.83 30.00 -6.73
N PRO A 136 8.84 30.33 -5.87
CA PRO A 136 8.10 29.28 -5.16
C PRO A 136 7.52 28.33 -6.19
N ARG A 137 7.75 27.03 -6.03
CA ARG A 137 7.21 26.01 -6.91
C ARG A 137 6.24 25.16 -6.09
N GLY A 138 5.01 25.06 -6.57
CA GLY A 138 4.06 24.07 -6.09
C GLY A 138 4.23 22.77 -6.87
N ALA A 139 3.92 21.66 -6.24
CA ALA A 139 3.67 20.40 -6.94
C ALA A 139 2.22 19.99 -6.71
N ALA A 140 1.49 19.64 -7.75
CA ALA A 140 0.25 18.89 -7.62
C ALA A 140 0.61 17.42 -7.43
N VAL A 141 0.04 16.79 -6.42
CA VAL A 141 0.13 15.34 -6.21
C VAL A 141 -1.27 14.75 -6.29
N GLY A 142 -1.37 13.57 -6.88
CA GLY A 142 -2.60 12.81 -6.99
C GLY A 142 -2.42 11.36 -6.57
N TYR A 143 -3.47 10.78 -5.99
CA TYR A 143 -3.59 9.37 -5.68
C TYR A 143 -4.91 8.85 -6.22
N GLY A 144 -4.90 7.61 -6.68
CA GLY A 144 -6.07 6.93 -7.20
C GLY A 144 -5.77 5.47 -7.47
N VAL A 145 -6.80 4.64 -7.43
CA VAL A 145 -6.68 3.24 -7.86
C VAL A 145 -7.14 3.16 -9.31
N ASN A 146 -6.24 2.67 -10.15
CA ASN A 146 -6.55 2.35 -11.53
C ASN A 146 -6.57 0.84 -11.70
N ASP A 147 -7.56 0.36 -12.44
CA ASP A 147 -7.60 -1.02 -12.88
C ASP A 147 -6.59 -1.23 -14.00
N VAL A 148 -5.63 -2.12 -13.77
CA VAL A 148 -4.63 -2.50 -14.77
C VAL A 148 -4.88 -3.95 -15.18
N THR A 149 -5.21 -4.14 -16.44
CA THR A 149 -5.27 -5.47 -17.04
C THR A 149 -3.85 -5.97 -17.27
N GLN A 150 -3.51 -7.08 -16.63
CA GLN A 150 -2.23 -7.74 -16.79
C GLN A 150 -2.40 -9.08 -17.48
N THR A 151 -1.54 -9.35 -18.45
CA THR A 151 -1.50 -10.63 -19.17
C THR A 151 -0.32 -11.46 -18.68
N ASN A 152 -0.59 -12.61 -18.05
CA ASN A 152 0.40 -13.60 -17.69
C ASN A 152 0.06 -14.94 -18.36
N ALA A 153 1.02 -15.48 -19.13
CA ALA A 153 0.90 -16.79 -19.80
C ALA A 153 -0.42 -16.98 -20.59
N GLY A 154 -0.89 -15.94 -21.27
CA GLY A 154 -2.12 -15.98 -22.07
C GLY A 154 -3.42 -15.73 -21.28
N THR A 155 -3.35 -15.60 -19.96
CA THR A 155 -4.49 -15.19 -19.12
C THR A 155 -4.40 -13.71 -18.78
N SER A 156 -5.47 -12.96 -19.03
CA SER A 156 -5.57 -11.56 -18.65
C SER A 156 -6.44 -11.43 -17.40
N PHE A 157 -5.96 -10.69 -16.40
CA PHE A 157 -6.72 -10.38 -15.19
C PHE A 157 -6.57 -8.90 -14.85
N THR A 158 -7.62 -8.31 -14.29
CA THR A 158 -7.60 -6.92 -13.82
C THR A 158 -7.14 -6.90 -12.37
N THR A 159 -6.16 -6.05 -12.08
CA THR A 159 -5.70 -5.80 -10.70
C THR A 159 -5.73 -4.31 -10.42
N GLY A 160 -6.23 -3.95 -9.24
CA GLY A 160 -6.15 -2.59 -8.75
C GLY A 160 -4.69 -2.23 -8.47
N LEU A 161 -4.26 -1.13 -9.08
CA LEU A 161 -2.93 -0.55 -8.93
C LEU A 161 -3.12 0.83 -8.33
N LEU A 162 -2.58 1.04 -7.13
CA LEU A 162 -2.53 2.39 -6.58
C LEU A 162 -1.49 3.17 -7.36
N MET A 163 -1.96 4.20 -8.02
CA MET A 163 -1.17 5.09 -8.83
C MET A 163 -0.95 6.40 -8.07
N ARG A 164 0.25 6.96 -8.23
CA ARG A 164 0.61 8.29 -7.76
C ARG A 164 0.91 9.14 -8.97
N GLY A 165 0.28 10.31 -9.07
CA GLY A 165 0.61 11.29 -10.08
C GLY A 165 1.33 12.48 -9.46
N ASP A 166 2.32 13.03 -10.14
CA ASP A 166 2.87 14.34 -9.81
C ASP A 166 2.93 15.28 -11.01
N GLY A 167 2.67 16.55 -10.73
CA GLY A 167 2.66 17.62 -11.71
C GLY A 167 3.32 18.86 -11.13
N ARG A 168 4.18 19.51 -11.90
CA ARG A 168 4.77 20.79 -11.48
C ARG A 168 3.78 21.91 -11.72
N ILE A 169 3.69 22.85 -10.78
CA ILE A 169 2.93 24.08 -10.96
C ILE A 169 3.92 25.24 -10.96
N ALA A 170 3.93 25.97 -12.08
CA ALA A 170 4.66 27.21 -12.21
C ALA A 170 3.68 28.37 -12.05
N PHE A 171 3.89 29.19 -11.02
CA PHE A 171 3.12 30.41 -10.82
C PHE A 171 3.65 31.50 -11.76
N SER A 172 2.74 32.22 -12.44
CA SER A 172 3.09 33.24 -13.43
C SER A 172 3.21 34.61 -12.77
N GLY A 173 4.15 34.77 -11.84
CA GLY A 173 4.33 36.03 -11.11
C GLY A 173 5.77 36.34 -10.71
N THR A 174 6.14 37.62 -10.74
CA THR A 174 7.43 38.16 -10.32
C THR A 174 7.39 38.50 -8.83
N ALA A 175 8.09 37.71 -8.01
CA ALA A 175 8.43 37.92 -6.60
C ALA A 175 7.26 37.98 -5.59
N VAL A 176 7.30 37.05 -4.62
CA VAL A 176 6.42 36.94 -3.44
C VAL A 176 4.95 36.70 -3.80
N VAL A 177 4.64 35.44 -4.11
CA VAL A 177 3.25 35.00 -4.23
C VAL A 177 2.73 34.74 -2.81
N SER A 178 1.79 35.56 -2.34
CA SER A 178 1.05 35.24 -1.11
C SER A 178 0.29 33.93 -1.31
N LEU A 179 0.02 33.17 -0.25
CA LEU A 179 -0.83 31.97 -0.36
C LEU A 179 -2.19 32.31 -0.97
N SER A 180 -2.74 33.49 -0.66
CA SER A 180 -3.96 34.01 -1.28
C SER A 180 -3.80 34.27 -2.79
N ASP A 181 -2.63 34.69 -3.26
CA ASP A 181 -2.33 34.81 -4.69
C ASP A 181 -2.13 33.45 -5.35
N ILE A 182 -1.58 32.46 -4.64
CA ILE A 182 -1.52 31.06 -5.11
C ILE A 182 -2.96 30.54 -5.28
N PHE A 183 -3.84 30.74 -4.31
CA PHE A 183 -5.25 30.34 -4.40
C PHE A 183 -6.01 31.12 -5.46
N ARG A 184 -5.71 32.41 -5.61
CA ARG A 184 -6.29 33.27 -6.65
C ARG A 184 -5.80 32.85 -8.04
N GLU A 185 -4.52 32.57 -8.24
CA GLU A 185 -3.99 32.04 -9.50
C GLU A 185 -4.54 30.64 -9.78
N LEU A 186 -4.59 29.75 -8.79
CA LEU A 186 -5.21 28.43 -8.94
C LEU A 186 -6.71 28.53 -9.30
N SER A 187 -7.42 29.57 -8.85
CA SER A 187 -8.82 29.81 -9.22
C SER A 187 -9.01 30.64 -10.50
N GLN A 188 -8.04 31.45 -10.92
CA GLN A 188 -8.11 32.39 -12.06
C GLN A 188 -7.29 31.97 -13.30
N SER A 189 -6.41 30.98 -13.19
CA SER A 189 -5.82 30.27 -14.31
C SER A 189 -5.31 28.90 -13.85
N PRO A 190 -5.95 27.77 -14.21
CA PRO A 190 -5.26 26.51 -14.01
C PRO A 190 -3.98 26.60 -14.86
N PRO A 191 -2.83 26.20 -14.32
CA PRO A 191 -1.77 25.71 -15.19
C PRO A 191 -2.43 24.69 -16.12
N SER A 192 -1.99 24.56 -17.36
CA SER A 192 -2.39 23.53 -18.31
C SER A 192 -2.05 22.08 -17.86
N ASN A 193 -1.96 21.86 -16.55
CA ASN A 193 -1.40 20.74 -15.82
C ASN A 193 -2.51 20.05 -15.01
N VAL A 194 -3.53 19.54 -15.71
CA VAL A 194 -4.03 18.20 -15.35
C VAL A 194 -2.76 17.37 -15.22
N ILE A 195 -2.49 16.71 -14.08
CA ILE A 195 -1.44 15.69 -14.03
C ILE A 195 -1.79 14.75 -15.18
N PRO A 196 -1.11 14.82 -16.34
CA PRO A 196 -1.54 14.07 -17.50
C PRO A 196 -1.52 12.62 -17.07
N ASP A 197 -2.47 11.79 -17.51
CA ASP A 197 -2.48 10.38 -17.08
C ASP A 197 -1.11 9.69 -17.38
N ALA A 198 -0.34 10.23 -18.32
CA ALA A 198 1.05 9.87 -18.62
C ALA A 198 2.07 10.10 -17.49
N ASN A 199 1.78 10.93 -16.49
CA ASN A 199 2.64 11.21 -15.33
C ASN A 199 2.24 10.39 -14.09
N TRP A 200 1.29 9.46 -14.22
CA TRP A 200 0.94 8.58 -13.12
C TRP A 200 1.89 7.39 -13.10
N GLU A 201 2.58 7.24 -11.97
CA GLU A 201 3.47 6.11 -11.70
C GLU A 201 2.77 5.09 -10.78
N PRO A 202 3.03 3.79 -10.98
CA PRO A 202 2.52 2.77 -10.07
C PRO A 202 3.25 2.83 -8.73
N LEU A 203 2.49 2.97 -7.64
CA LEU A 203 3.03 3.06 -6.28
C LEU A 203 2.95 1.72 -5.53
N ALA A 204 1.80 1.05 -5.59
CA ALA A 204 1.58 -0.24 -4.93
C ALA A 204 0.60 -1.10 -5.71
N SER A 205 0.92 -2.38 -5.87
CA SER A 205 0.06 -3.36 -6.56
C SER A 205 -0.81 -4.13 -5.57
N GLY A 206 -1.91 -4.70 -6.08
CA GLY A 206 -2.83 -5.47 -5.25
C GLY A 206 -3.68 -4.61 -4.32
N ILE A 207 -3.74 -3.30 -4.54
CA ILE A 207 -4.65 -2.40 -3.83
C ILE A 207 -6.00 -2.48 -4.54
N VAL A 208 -6.96 -3.16 -3.91
CA VAL A 208 -8.28 -3.39 -4.51
C VAL A 208 -9.25 -2.26 -4.22
N ARG A 209 -9.00 -1.49 -3.16
CA ARG A 209 -9.84 -0.35 -2.78
C ARG A 209 -9.02 0.69 -2.05
N PHE A 210 -9.25 1.95 -2.40
CA PHE A 210 -8.71 3.13 -1.74
C PHE A 210 -9.87 4.04 -1.41
N HIS A 211 -9.97 4.49 -0.16
CA HIS A 211 -11.08 5.31 0.29
C HIS A 211 -10.63 6.34 1.31
N ILE A 212 -11.27 7.49 1.27
CA ILE A 212 -10.97 8.62 2.15
C ILE A 212 -12.25 9.04 2.85
N SER A 213 -12.20 9.04 4.17
CA SER A 213 -13.20 9.67 5.03
C SER A 213 -12.60 10.91 5.69
N TYR A 214 -13.45 11.83 6.13
CA TYR A 214 -13.03 13.10 6.73
C TYR A 214 -13.44 13.13 8.19
N LEU A 215 -12.47 13.40 9.08
CA LEU A 215 -12.75 13.71 10.47
C LEU A 215 -12.93 15.22 10.60
N LEU A 216 -14.09 15.63 11.08
CA LEU A 216 -14.41 17.05 11.31
C LEU A 216 -13.94 17.51 12.69
N ASP A 217 -13.87 18.81 12.90
CA ASP A 217 -13.46 19.42 14.17
C ASP A 217 -14.36 19.02 15.36
N ASN A 218 -15.63 18.76 15.10
CA ASN A 218 -16.59 18.30 16.11
C ASN A 218 -16.49 16.79 16.40
N GLY A 219 -15.55 16.07 15.77
CA GLY A 219 -15.34 14.63 15.93
C GLY A 219 -16.17 13.76 14.99
N ASP A 220 -17.08 14.33 14.20
CA ASP A 220 -17.87 13.57 13.24
C ASP A 220 -16.99 13.04 12.10
N ILE A 221 -17.33 11.85 11.62
CA ILE A 221 -16.73 11.28 10.41
C ILE A 221 -17.74 11.42 9.29
N VAL A 222 -17.35 12.05 8.19
CA VAL A 222 -18.20 12.23 7.01
C VAL A 222 -17.50 11.67 5.77
N GLN A 223 -18.29 11.26 4.78
CA GLN A 223 -17.77 10.80 3.50
C GLN A 223 -17.77 11.90 2.46
N VAL A 224 -18.65 12.88 2.60
CA VAL A 224 -18.64 14.08 1.78
C VAL A 224 -18.12 15.21 2.68
N PRO A 225 -16.94 15.79 2.37
CA PRO A 225 -16.43 16.88 3.17
C PRO A 225 -17.37 18.08 3.04
N PRO A 226 -17.51 18.92 4.09
CA PRO A 226 -18.24 20.17 3.99
C PRO A 226 -17.71 20.97 2.79
N ALA A 227 -18.60 21.32 1.86
CA ALA A 227 -18.21 22.07 0.67
C ALA A 227 -17.74 23.47 1.06
N TYR A 228 -16.62 23.91 0.48
CA TYR A 228 -16.05 25.25 0.71
C TYR A 228 -16.99 26.41 0.32
N SER A 229 -18.06 26.13 -0.44
CA SER A 229 -19.10 27.11 -0.81
C SER A 229 -19.84 27.73 0.39
N MET A 230 -19.71 27.16 1.60
CA MET A 230 -20.27 27.73 2.81
C MET A 230 -19.37 28.78 3.50
N ILE A 231 -18.11 28.94 3.07
CA ILE A 231 -17.13 29.84 3.72
C ILE A 231 -16.78 31.06 2.84
N SER A 232 -16.92 30.96 1.50
CA SER A 232 -16.88 32.11 0.58
C SER A 232 -17.84 31.87 -0.60
N PRO A 233 -18.92 32.67 -0.77
CA PRO A 233 -19.91 32.51 -1.84
C PRO A 233 -19.37 32.74 -3.26
N GLN A 234 -18.13 33.20 -3.41
CA GLN A 234 -17.52 33.39 -4.71
C GLN A 234 -16.37 32.41 -4.93
N THR A 235 -16.43 31.74 -6.08
CA THR A 235 -15.30 31.12 -6.81
C THR A 235 -14.95 29.64 -6.57
N PHE A 236 -15.93 28.78 -6.24
CA PHE A 236 -15.88 27.36 -6.67
C PHE A 236 -17.26 26.91 -7.16
N ALA A 237 -17.91 27.78 -7.95
CA ALA A 237 -19.25 27.54 -8.45
C ALA A 237 -19.32 26.23 -9.25
N THR A 238 -20.39 25.52 -8.96
CA THR A 238 -20.97 24.29 -9.52
C THR A 238 -21.13 24.24 -11.04
N THR A 239 -20.49 25.13 -11.80
CA THR A 239 -20.48 25.16 -13.27
C THR A 239 -19.05 24.95 -13.79
N SER A 240 -18.66 23.68 -13.88
CA SER A 240 -17.95 23.06 -15.01
C SER A 240 -16.64 23.62 -15.57
N PHE A 241 -16.05 24.72 -15.10
CA PHE A 241 -14.78 25.22 -15.66
C PHE A 241 -13.93 25.95 -14.62
N LEU A 242 -12.68 25.51 -14.45
CA LEU A 242 -11.61 26.35 -13.92
C LEU A 242 -10.98 27.04 -15.15
N ASN A 243 -11.36 28.30 -15.43
CA ASN A 243 -10.90 29.11 -16.57
C ASN A 243 -10.94 28.42 -17.95
N GLY A 244 -12.11 27.93 -18.35
CA GLY A 244 -12.32 27.36 -19.68
C GLY A 244 -11.75 25.95 -19.88
N LEU A 245 -11.08 25.37 -18.88
CA LEU A 245 -10.77 23.93 -18.86
C LEU A 245 -11.79 23.19 -18.00
N PRO A 246 -12.45 22.15 -18.53
CA PRO A 246 -13.43 21.40 -17.77
C PRO A 246 -12.71 20.65 -16.64
N LEU A 247 -12.96 21.04 -15.39
CA LEU A 247 -12.82 20.10 -14.29
C LEU A 247 -13.81 18.98 -14.61
N GLY A 248 -13.31 17.81 -14.99
CA GLY A 248 -14.18 16.66 -15.25
C GLY A 248 -15.18 16.52 -14.10
N SER A 249 -16.44 16.23 -14.40
CA SER A 249 -17.50 16.15 -13.39
C SER A 249 -17.06 15.32 -12.18
N GLY A 250 -17.45 15.79 -10.99
CA GLY A 250 -17.31 15.07 -9.72
C GLY A 250 -16.15 15.48 -8.81
N TRP A 251 -15.35 16.52 -9.10
CA TRP A 251 -14.38 17.05 -8.12
C TRP A 251 -15.03 18.00 -7.11
N MET A 252 -14.64 17.90 -5.84
CA MET A 252 -15.06 18.75 -4.73
C MET A 252 -13.83 19.27 -3.99
N ALA A 253 -13.83 20.55 -3.64
CA ALA A 253 -12.81 21.14 -2.79
C ALA A 253 -13.10 20.81 -1.31
N VAL A 254 -12.06 20.37 -0.60
CA VAL A 254 -12.13 20.03 0.82
C VAL A 254 -11.91 21.29 1.66
N ALA A 255 -12.83 21.57 2.58
CA ALA A 255 -12.72 22.70 3.50
C ALA A 255 -11.86 22.37 4.73
N PHE A 256 -10.65 22.90 4.80
CA PHE A 256 -9.78 22.82 5.99
C PHE A 256 -9.92 24.06 6.86
N ALA A 257 -9.67 23.96 8.18
CA ALA A 257 -9.81 25.08 9.09
C ALA A 257 -8.74 26.15 8.77
N PRO A 258 -9.11 27.40 8.45
CA PRO A 258 -8.13 28.49 8.47
C PRO A 258 -7.69 28.78 9.92
N GLU A 259 -6.53 29.42 10.08
CA GLU A 259 -5.96 29.78 11.39
C GLU A 259 -6.93 30.58 12.29
N ASN A 260 -7.83 31.37 11.67
CA ASN A 260 -8.84 32.19 12.35
C ASN A 260 -10.28 31.72 12.03
N ALA A 261 -10.47 30.41 11.86
CA ALA A 261 -11.77 29.86 11.58
C ALA A 261 -12.81 30.21 12.67
N PRO A 262 -14.02 30.67 12.32
CA PRO A 262 -15.10 30.78 13.30
C PRO A 262 -15.41 29.40 13.88
N ALA A 263 -15.62 29.35 15.20
CA ALA A 263 -15.93 28.12 15.93
C ALA A 263 -17.23 27.41 15.45
N SER A 264 -18.07 28.12 14.69
CA SER A 264 -19.29 27.58 14.08
C SER A 264 -19.06 26.84 12.75
N GLY A 265 -17.89 26.95 12.13
CA GLY A 265 -17.59 26.25 10.88
C GLY A 265 -17.29 24.77 11.10
N ARG A 266 -17.78 23.92 10.20
CA ARG A 266 -17.41 22.49 10.15
C ARG A 266 -16.25 22.33 9.19
N TYR A 267 -15.04 22.22 9.72
CA TYR A 267 -13.84 22.01 8.91
C TYR A 267 -13.31 20.59 9.08
N VAL A 268 -12.56 20.15 8.07
CA VAL A 268 -11.82 18.90 8.11
C VAL A 268 -10.58 19.10 8.99
N LYS A 269 -10.51 18.31 10.05
CA LYS A 269 -9.40 18.22 11.00
C LYS A 269 -8.36 17.19 10.58
N ALA A 270 -8.80 16.09 9.99
CA ALA A 270 -7.94 15.02 9.54
C ALA A 270 -8.57 14.23 8.38
N LEU A 271 -7.72 13.61 7.56
CA LEU A 271 -8.13 12.62 6.58
C LEU A 271 -7.96 11.22 7.17
N ILE A 272 -8.96 10.36 7.03
CA ILE A 272 -8.88 8.94 7.37
C ILE A 272 -8.76 8.18 6.05
N VAL A 273 -7.54 7.77 5.73
CA VAL A 273 -7.24 7.02 4.51
C VAL A 273 -7.32 5.53 4.82
N SER A 274 -8.15 4.81 4.08
CA SER A 274 -8.32 3.36 4.19
C SER A 274 -7.96 2.68 2.87
N MET A 275 -7.20 1.58 2.96
CA MET A 275 -6.84 0.75 1.81
C MET A 275 -7.22 -0.70 2.08
N ALA A 276 -7.80 -1.35 1.08
CA ALA A 276 -7.96 -2.80 1.06
C ALA A 276 -6.96 -3.37 0.07
N SER A 277 -6.26 -4.44 0.45
CA SER A 277 -5.28 -5.09 -0.41
C SER A 277 -5.45 -6.60 -0.44
N ALA A 278 -5.10 -7.22 -1.56
CA ALA A 278 -5.06 -8.65 -1.74
C ALA A 278 -3.86 -9.04 -2.62
N SER A 279 -3.35 -10.26 -2.42
CA SER A 279 -2.27 -10.77 -3.28
C SER A 279 -2.74 -10.89 -4.74
N ARG A 280 -1.82 -10.65 -5.68
CA ARG A 280 -2.08 -10.72 -7.13
C ARG A 280 -2.71 -12.06 -7.54
N ASP A 281 -2.21 -13.17 -7.02
CA ASP A 281 -2.71 -14.51 -7.38
C ASP A 281 -4.17 -14.71 -6.98
N VAL A 282 -4.57 -14.17 -5.83
CA VAL A 282 -5.96 -14.24 -5.37
C VAL A 282 -6.86 -13.39 -6.25
N LEU A 283 -6.37 -12.23 -6.71
CA LEU A 283 -7.11 -11.40 -7.66
C LEU A 283 -7.21 -12.05 -9.04
N ALA A 284 -6.14 -12.69 -9.52
CA ALA A 284 -6.17 -13.47 -10.75
C ALA A 284 -7.17 -14.63 -10.65
N LEU A 285 -7.20 -15.33 -9.51
CA LEU A 285 -8.16 -16.40 -9.25
C LEU A 285 -9.60 -15.87 -9.17
N ALA A 286 -9.84 -14.78 -8.45
CA ALA A 286 -11.14 -14.12 -8.38
C ALA A 286 -11.61 -13.63 -9.77
N SER A 287 -10.70 -13.10 -10.59
CA SER A 287 -10.95 -12.68 -11.97
C SER A 287 -11.36 -13.87 -12.84
N SER A 288 -10.58 -14.95 -12.81
CA SER A 288 -10.85 -16.16 -13.59
C SER A 288 -12.18 -16.86 -13.21
N SER A 289 -12.63 -16.68 -11.98
CA SER A 289 -13.88 -17.25 -11.45
C SER A 289 -15.08 -16.30 -11.53
N GLY A 290 -14.93 -15.12 -12.15
CA GLY A 290 -15.98 -14.10 -12.23
C GLY A 290 -16.40 -13.53 -10.88
N GLN A 291 -15.59 -13.69 -9.84
CA GLN A 291 -15.88 -13.26 -8.47
C GLN A 291 -15.31 -11.87 -8.12
N LEU A 292 -14.72 -11.14 -9.09
CA LEU A 292 -14.23 -9.78 -8.84
C LEU A 292 -15.34 -8.83 -8.35
N GLY A 293 -16.59 -9.02 -8.79
CA GLY A 293 -17.73 -8.23 -8.29
C GLY A 293 -17.98 -8.39 -6.78
N GLN A 294 -17.39 -9.40 -6.12
CA GLN A 294 -17.42 -9.50 -4.66
C GLN A 294 -16.54 -8.43 -3.97
N ILE A 295 -15.58 -7.83 -4.67
CA ILE A 295 -14.80 -6.69 -4.17
C ILE A 295 -15.69 -5.45 -4.07
N ASP A 296 -16.60 -5.26 -5.03
CA ASP A 296 -17.58 -4.17 -4.99
C ASP A 296 -18.52 -4.32 -3.79
N ALA A 297 -18.77 -5.56 -3.36
CA ALA A 297 -19.57 -5.88 -2.18
C ALA A 297 -18.96 -5.36 -0.86
N LEU A 298 -17.68 -4.96 -0.84
CA LEU A 298 -17.10 -4.21 0.28
C LEU A 298 -17.88 -2.92 0.55
N GLY A 299 -18.49 -2.33 -0.49
CA GLY A 299 -19.35 -1.16 -0.37
C GLY A 299 -18.64 0.11 0.06
N THR A 300 -19.37 1.22 -0.03
CA THR A 300 -18.90 2.52 0.43
C THR A 300 -19.42 2.79 1.83
N PRO A 301 -18.58 3.25 2.77
CA PRO A 301 -19.07 3.71 4.07
C PRO A 301 -20.11 4.83 3.92
N GLY A 302 -21.04 4.90 4.87
CA GLY A 302 -21.86 6.09 5.09
C GLY A 302 -21.19 7.03 6.08
N ASP A 303 -21.82 8.17 6.36
CA ASP A 303 -21.38 9.06 7.43
C ASP A 303 -21.39 8.33 8.79
N GLY A 304 -20.44 8.67 9.66
CA GLY A 304 -20.20 8.02 10.94
C GLY A 304 -19.53 6.66 10.87
N VAL A 305 -19.33 6.08 9.68
CA VAL A 305 -18.73 4.75 9.50
C VAL A 305 -17.35 4.88 8.87
N ILE A 306 -16.35 4.26 9.48
CA ILE A 306 -15.03 4.16 8.86
C ILE A 306 -15.04 3.01 7.85
N ALA A 307 -14.46 3.23 6.66
CA ALA A 307 -14.40 2.25 5.58
C ALA A 307 -13.93 0.86 6.05
N ARG A 308 -12.85 0.79 6.84
CA ARG A 308 -12.34 -0.47 7.40
C ARG A 308 -13.41 -1.27 8.15
N ALA A 309 -14.18 -0.62 9.03
CA ALA A 309 -15.21 -1.30 9.82
C ALA A 309 -16.35 -1.83 8.94
N LEU A 310 -16.76 -1.05 7.93
CA LEU A 310 -17.72 -1.52 6.94
C LEU A 310 -17.18 -2.72 6.16
N TRP A 311 -15.93 -2.64 5.70
CA TRP A 311 -15.32 -3.67 4.88
C TRP A 311 -15.12 -4.98 5.64
N GLU A 312 -14.71 -4.95 6.89
CA GLU A 312 -14.63 -6.14 7.76
C GLU A 312 -16.02 -6.80 7.92
N THR A 313 -17.07 -5.99 8.11
CA THR A 313 -18.46 -6.48 8.21
C THR A 313 -18.95 -7.08 6.89
N ASN A 314 -18.72 -6.40 5.77
CA ASN A 314 -19.14 -6.87 4.45
C ASN A 314 -18.33 -8.08 3.98
N LEU A 315 -17.05 -8.18 4.37
CA LEU A 315 -16.22 -9.33 4.09
C LEU A 315 -16.83 -10.59 4.70
N THR A 316 -17.27 -10.53 5.96
CA THR A 316 -17.86 -11.70 6.64
C THR A 316 -19.27 -12.05 6.15
N THR A 317 -20.03 -11.07 5.66
CA THR A 317 -21.46 -11.25 5.34
C THR A 317 -21.78 -11.39 3.85
N LYS A 318 -20.98 -10.80 2.96
CA LYS A 318 -21.28 -10.68 1.53
C LYS A 318 -20.28 -11.39 0.63
N VAL A 319 -19.03 -11.53 1.06
CA VAL A 319 -18.00 -12.21 0.28
C VAL A 319 -18.06 -13.70 0.58
N THR A 320 -18.35 -14.51 -0.43
CA THR A 320 -18.44 -15.97 -0.30
C THR A 320 -17.19 -16.67 -0.83
N PHE A 321 -16.36 -15.98 -1.59
CA PHE A 321 -15.15 -16.53 -2.18
C PHE A 321 -14.03 -16.66 -1.13
N ARG A 322 -13.86 -17.87 -0.59
CA ARG A 322 -12.93 -18.18 0.52
C ARG A 322 -11.48 -17.70 0.31
N PRO A 323 -10.87 -17.84 -0.88
CA PRO A 323 -9.53 -17.31 -1.08
C PRO A 323 -9.45 -15.81 -0.84
N LEU A 324 -10.47 -15.04 -1.23
CA LEU A 324 -10.49 -13.59 -1.00
C LEU A 324 -10.69 -13.27 0.49
N LEU A 325 -11.57 -14.00 1.20
CA LEU A 325 -11.76 -13.87 2.65
C LEU A 325 -10.45 -14.00 3.44
N GLN A 326 -9.62 -14.98 3.08
CA GLN A 326 -8.40 -15.29 3.82
C GLN A 326 -7.25 -14.32 3.54
N ASN A 327 -7.27 -13.69 2.36
CA ASN A 327 -6.14 -12.94 1.82
C ASN A 327 -6.38 -11.43 1.73
N LEU A 328 -7.61 -10.97 1.94
CA LEU A 328 -7.90 -9.55 2.01
C LEU A 328 -7.36 -8.98 3.33
N ARG A 329 -6.72 -7.82 3.23
CA ARG A 329 -6.18 -7.07 4.36
C ARG A 329 -6.66 -5.63 4.29
N PHE A 330 -6.85 -5.03 5.46
CA PHE A 330 -7.33 -3.66 5.59
C PHE A 330 -6.33 -2.82 6.36
N TYR A 331 -6.04 -1.65 5.80
CA TYR A 331 -5.11 -0.68 6.31
C TYR A 331 -5.83 0.64 6.52
N GLN A 332 -5.47 1.35 7.59
CA GLN A 332 -6.04 2.64 7.89
C GLN A 332 -4.97 3.54 8.51
N ARG A 333 -4.92 4.79 8.07
CA ARG A 333 -4.10 5.83 8.68
C ARG A 333 -4.89 7.14 8.75
N THR A 334 -4.78 7.81 9.89
CA THR A 334 -5.32 9.15 10.09
C THR A 334 -4.21 10.16 9.87
N LEU A 335 -4.44 11.11 8.96
CA LEU A 335 -3.51 12.18 8.61
C LEU A 335 -4.06 13.48 9.16
N ALA A 336 -3.48 13.93 10.27
CA ALA A 336 -3.84 15.22 10.85
C ALA A 336 -3.44 16.34 9.88
N VAL A 337 -4.31 17.34 9.77
CA VAL A 337 -3.97 18.60 9.11
C VAL A 337 -2.94 19.31 10.01
N PRO A 338 -1.78 19.70 9.47
CA PRO A 338 -0.68 20.28 10.23
C PRO A 338 -0.97 21.68 10.75
#